data_AF-A0A4Q6BIE6-F1
#
_entry.id   AF-A0A4Q6BIE6-F1
#
_cell.length_a   1.000
_cell.length_b   1.000
_cell.length_c   1.000
_cell.angle_alpha   90.00
_cell.angle_beta   90.00
_cell.angle_gamma   90.00
#
_symmetry.space_group_name_H-M   'P 1'
#
loop_
_entity.id
_entity.type
_entity.pdbx_description
1 polymer ?
#
loop_
_entity_poly.entity_id
_entity_poly.type
_entity_poly.pdbx_seq_one_letter_code
_entity_poly.pdbx_strand_id
1 'polypeptide(L)'
;MNLEILTKDDLQQFRIQLLSDLKGLFQLPSEVSQKAWLKSAEVRKLLQISPNTLQNLRVTGKLHPSKIGGINYYSREEIERLLGQESKR
;
A
#
# COMPACT_ATOMS: atom_id res chain seq x y z
N MET A 1 -1.98 54.93 10.63
CA MET A 1 -0.91 53.94 10.40
C MET A 1 -1.05 52.89 11.49
N ASN A 2 -1.60 51.72 11.17
CA ASN A 2 -1.64 50.61 12.13
C ASN A 2 -0.26 49.95 12.12
N LEU A 3 0.43 50.01 13.25
CA LEU A 3 1.67 49.30 13.49
C LEU A 3 1.32 47.90 13.98
N GLU A 4 1.29 46.94 13.08
CA GLU A 4 1.26 45.53 13.45
C GLU A 4 2.67 45.09 13.80
N ILE A 5 2.91 44.83 15.08
CA ILE A 5 4.21 44.37 15.57
C ILE A 5 4.25 42.86 15.38
N LEU A 6 5.06 42.41 14.42
CA LEU A 6 5.31 40.99 14.22
C LEU A 6 6.25 40.47 15.31
N THR A 7 5.79 39.48 16.08
CA THR A 7 6.61 38.85 17.11
C THR A 7 7.37 37.64 16.54
N LYS A 8 8.39 37.19 17.28
CA LYS A 8 9.09 35.95 16.93
C LYS A 8 8.20 34.72 17.05
N ASP A 9 7.19 34.77 17.93
CA ASP A 9 6.24 33.67 18.10
C ASP A 9 5.36 33.53 16.85
N ASP A 10 4.88 34.64 16.29
CA ASP A 10 4.09 34.65 15.05
C ASP A 10 4.83 33.99 13.89
N LEU A 11 6.14 34.25 13.77
CA LEU A 11 7.00 33.59 12.78
C LEU A 11 7.16 32.09 13.03
N GLN A 12 7.21 31.68 14.30
CA GLN A 12 7.29 30.27 14.67
C GLN A 12 5.98 29.55 14.38
N GLN A 13 4.83 30.16 14.69
CA GLN A 13 3.50 29.63 14.37
C GLN A 13 3.33 29.52 12.85
N PHE A 14 3.71 30.55 12.10
CA PHE A 14 3.68 30.52 10.64
C PHE A 14 4.54 29.38 10.07
N ARG A 15 5.77 29.19 10.58
CA ARG A 15 6.63 28.08 10.16
C ARG A 15 5.98 26.72 10.44
N ILE A 16 5.38 26.53 11.62
CA ILE A 16 4.73 25.26 11.99
C ILE A 16 3.55 24.99 11.05
N GLN A 17 2.69 26.00 10.84
CA GLN A 17 1.54 25.90 9.95
C GLN A 17 1.98 25.57 8.52
N LEU A 18 2.96 26.32 7.98
CA LEU A 18 3.48 26.12 6.63
C LEU A 18 4.08 24.73 6.45
N LEU A 19 4.84 24.22 7.43
CA LEU A 19 5.39 22.87 7.38
C LEU A 19 4.29 21.79 7.49
N SER A 20 3.23 22.04 8.24
CA SER A 20 2.07 21.15 8.32
C SER A 20 1.32 21.09 6.98
N ASP A 21 1.09 22.24 6.36
CA ASP A 21 0.39 22.34 5.09
C ASP A 21 1.20 21.70 3.97
N LEU A 22 2.52 21.93 3.94
CA LEU A 22 3.43 21.23 3.02
C LEU A 22 3.40 19.71 3.25
N LYS A 23 3.37 19.23 4.50
CA LYS A 23 3.21 17.79 4.77
C LYS A 23 1.88 17.26 4.24
N GLY A 24 0.81 18.05 4.24
CA GLY A 24 -0.47 17.69 3.60
C GLY A 24 -0.35 17.57 2.09
N LEU A 25 0.44 18.43 1.44
CA LEU A 25 0.69 18.38 -0.02
C LEU A 25 1.63 17.24 -0.42
N PHE A 26 2.61 16.91 0.43
CA PHE A 26 3.57 15.81 0.23
C PHE A 26 3.13 14.49 0.83
N GLN A 27 1.97 14.44 1.49
CA GLN A 27 1.16 13.23 1.51
C GLN A 27 0.75 12.96 0.05
N LEU A 28 1.71 12.43 -0.72
CA LEU A 28 1.39 11.47 -1.76
C LEU A 28 0.33 10.55 -1.15
N PRO A 29 -0.68 10.13 -1.92
CA PRO A 29 -1.57 9.09 -1.47
C PRO A 29 -0.72 7.84 -1.17
N SER A 30 -0.24 7.80 0.07
CA SER A 30 0.33 6.66 0.74
C SER A 30 -0.85 5.73 0.79
N GLU A 31 -0.80 4.74 -0.09
CA GLU A 31 -1.93 3.86 -0.36
C GLU A 31 -3.12 4.57 -1.03
N VAL A 32 -2.94 5.03 -2.27
CA VAL A 32 -3.83 4.36 -3.24
C VAL A 32 -3.40 2.91 -3.17
N SER A 33 -4.13 2.14 -2.37
CA SER A 33 -4.35 0.71 -2.55
C SER A 33 -4.93 0.51 -3.95
N GLN A 34 -4.17 0.92 -4.98
CA GLN A 34 -4.38 0.52 -6.35
C GLN A 34 -4.39 -0.96 -6.22
N LYS A 35 -5.57 -1.54 -6.49
CA LYS A 35 -5.86 -2.95 -6.47
C LYS A 35 -4.78 -3.63 -7.30
N ALA A 36 -3.68 -3.97 -6.64
CA ALA A 36 -2.43 -4.25 -7.31
C ALA A 36 -2.58 -5.69 -7.74
N TRP A 37 -2.93 -5.87 -9.01
CA TRP A 37 -2.99 -7.18 -9.63
C TRP A 37 -1.57 -7.67 -9.83
N LEU A 38 -1.16 -8.61 -8.98
CA LEU A 38 0.17 -9.20 -9.01
C LEU A 38 0.20 -10.37 -9.97
N LYS A 39 1.24 -10.49 -10.78
CA LYS A 39 1.50 -11.68 -11.60
C LYS A 39 2.04 -12.80 -10.74
N SER A 40 1.98 -14.03 -11.27
CA SER A 40 2.53 -15.23 -10.62
C SER A 40 4.00 -15.10 -10.19
N ALA A 41 4.81 -14.27 -10.86
CA ALA A 41 6.19 -14.03 -10.46
C ALA A 41 6.30 -13.14 -9.21
N GLU A 42 5.46 -12.13 -9.12
CA GLU A 42 5.45 -11.18 -8.00
C GLU A 42 4.88 -11.84 -6.75
N VAL A 43 3.82 -12.62 -6.88
CA VAL A 43 3.25 -13.39 -5.75
C VAL A 43 4.27 -14.36 -5.16
N ARG A 44 5.05 -15.06 -6.00
CA ARG A 44 6.12 -15.96 -5.53
C ARG A 44 7.20 -15.21 -4.76
N LYS A 45 7.59 -14.02 -5.22
CA LYS A 45 8.58 -13.18 -4.53
C LYS A 45 8.04 -12.66 -3.20
N LEU A 46 6.78 -12.22 -3.19
CA LEU A 46 6.13 -11.65 -2.00
C LEU A 46 5.90 -12.71 -0.91
N LEU A 47 5.40 -13.88 -1.27
CA LEU A 47 5.15 -14.97 -0.32
C LEU A 47 6.38 -15.86 -0.07
N GLN A 48 7.49 -15.63 -0.78
CA GLN A 48 8.69 -16.47 -0.75
C GLN A 48 8.41 -17.96 -1.02
N ILE A 49 7.53 -18.26 -1.99
CA ILE A 49 7.10 -19.63 -2.30
C ILE A 49 7.57 -20.12 -3.67
N SER A 50 7.65 -21.45 -3.80
CA SER A 50 7.96 -22.11 -5.06
C SER A 50 6.77 -22.04 -6.07
N PRO A 51 7.03 -22.25 -7.38
CA PRO A 51 5.95 -22.36 -8.38
C PRO A 51 4.95 -23.49 -8.06
N ASN A 52 5.44 -24.63 -7.53
CA ASN A 52 4.60 -25.76 -7.16
C ASN A 52 3.69 -25.41 -5.98
N THR A 53 4.20 -24.66 -5.00
CA THR A 53 3.39 -24.16 -3.88
C THR A 53 2.30 -23.21 -4.36
N LEU A 54 2.62 -22.27 -5.26
CA LEU A 54 1.61 -21.37 -5.85
C LEU A 54 0.57 -22.13 -6.70
N GLN A 55 0.97 -23.23 -7.34
CA GLN A 55 0.01 -24.13 -8.01
C GLN A 55 -0.90 -24.82 -7.00
N ASN A 56 -0.36 -25.37 -5.92
CA ASN A 56 -1.16 -25.98 -4.85
C ASN A 56 -2.15 -24.98 -4.25
N LEU A 57 -1.75 -23.74 -3.99
CA LEU A 57 -2.66 -22.69 -3.48
C LEU A 57 -3.83 -22.40 -4.44
N ARG A 58 -3.61 -22.48 -5.75
CA ARG A 58 -4.68 -22.36 -6.75
C ARG A 58 -5.60 -23.58 -6.78
N VAL A 59 -5.02 -24.78 -6.81
CA VAL A 59 -5.78 -26.04 -6.89
C VAL A 59 -6.62 -26.26 -5.63
N THR A 60 -6.09 -25.90 -4.46
CA THR A 60 -6.79 -25.98 -3.17
C THR A 60 -7.83 -24.87 -2.98
N GLY A 61 -7.94 -23.91 -3.89
CA GLY A 61 -8.88 -22.78 -3.78
C GLY A 61 -8.52 -21.77 -2.69
N LYS A 62 -7.30 -21.83 -2.13
CA LYS A 62 -6.83 -20.83 -1.15
C LYS A 62 -6.54 -19.47 -1.80
N LEU A 63 -6.26 -19.45 -3.10
CA LEU A 63 -5.86 -18.25 -3.83
C LEU A 63 -6.47 -18.27 -5.24
N HIS A 64 -7.28 -17.27 -5.58
CA HIS A 64 -8.09 -17.28 -6.81
C HIS A 64 -7.45 -16.44 -7.93
N PRO A 65 -6.92 -17.06 -9.00
CA PRO A 65 -6.33 -16.33 -10.11
C PRO A 65 -7.40 -15.73 -11.03
N SER A 66 -7.20 -14.48 -11.44
CA SER A 66 -7.87 -13.89 -12.60
C SER A 66 -7.01 -14.09 -13.85
N LYS A 67 -7.54 -14.82 -14.85
CA LYS A 67 -6.79 -15.14 -16.06
C LYS A 67 -7.11 -14.16 -17.19
N ILE A 68 -6.09 -13.44 -17.67
CA ILE A 68 -6.21 -12.48 -18.78
C ILE A 68 -5.08 -12.77 -19.78
N GLY A 69 -5.42 -13.09 -21.02
CA GLY A 69 -4.43 -13.37 -22.08
C GLY A 69 -3.48 -14.53 -21.75
N GLY A 70 -3.93 -15.54 -21.01
CA GLY A 70 -3.10 -16.67 -20.58
C GLY A 70 -2.27 -16.43 -19.31
N ILE A 71 -2.23 -15.20 -18.80
CA ILE A 71 -1.49 -14.82 -17.59
C ILE A 71 -2.43 -14.83 -16.38
N ASN A 72 -1.99 -15.43 -15.28
CA ASN A 72 -2.71 -15.41 -14.00
C ASN A 72 -2.29 -14.18 -13.19
N TYR A 73 -3.29 -13.40 -12.79
CA TYR A 73 -3.20 -12.24 -11.92
C TYR A 73 -3.90 -12.52 -10.59
N TYR A 74 -3.43 -11.88 -9.53
CA TYR A 74 -3.91 -12.09 -8.17
C TYR A 74 -4.11 -10.75 -7.48
N SER A 75 -5.20 -10.60 -6.74
CA SER A 75 -5.43 -9.38 -5.95
C SER A 75 -4.49 -9.36 -4.75
N ARG A 76 -3.83 -8.22 -4.53
CA ARG A 76 -3.04 -7.99 -3.30
C ARG A 76 -3.89 -8.19 -2.04
N GLU A 77 -5.15 -7.74 -2.03
CA GLU A 77 -6.06 -7.89 -0.87
C GLU A 77 -6.26 -9.36 -0.48
N GLU A 78 -6.38 -10.24 -1.48
CA GLU A 78 -6.58 -11.67 -1.22
C GLU A 78 -5.33 -12.32 -0.64
N ILE A 79 -4.15 -11.90 -1.12
CA ILE A 79 -2.86 -12.37 -0.64
C ILE A 79 -2.63 -11.92 0.81
N GLU A 80 -2.95 -10.66 1.13
CA GLU A 80 -2.90 -10.13 2.49
C GLU A 80 -3.86 -10.86 3.42
N ARG A 81 -5.09 -11.15 2.96
CA ARG A 81 -6.05 -11.96 3.72
C ARG A 81 -5.49 -13.35 4.03
N LEU A 82 -4.81 -13.97 3.08
CA LEU A 82 -4.19 -15.29 3.28
C LEU A 82 -3.07 -15.22 4.32
N LEU A 83 -2.23 -14.19 4.28
CA LEU A 83 -1.17 -13.96 5.28
C LEU A 83 -1.75 -13.68 6.68
N GLY A 84 -2.80 -12.86 6.77
CA GLY A 84 -3.46 -12.54 8.03
C GLY A 84 -4.20 -13.71 8.69
N GLN A 85 -4.65 -14.69 7.90
CA GLN A 85 -5.28 -15.91 8.42
C GLN A 85 -4.27 -16.90 9.01
N GLU A 86 -3.07 -17.02 8.43
CA GLU A 86 -2.02 -17.92 8.94
C GLU A 86 -1.33 -17.37 10.19
N SER A 87 -1.31 -16.04 10.42
CA SER A 87 -0.69 -15.42 11.60
C SER A 87 -1.48 -15.59 12.91
N LYS A 88 -2.66 -16.23 12.90
CA LYS A 88 -3.49 -16.50 14.09
C LYS A 88 -3.35 -17.92 14.64
N ARG A 89 -2.26 -18.63 14.30
CA ARG A 89 -1.98 -19.98 14.78
C ARG A 89 -0.78 -20.03 15.71
#